data_AF-A0ABD1CSU9-F1
#
_entry.id   AF-A0ABD1CSU9-F1
#
_cell.length_a   1.000
_cell.length_b   1.000
_cell.length_c   1.000
_cell.angle_alpha   90.00
_cell.angle_beta   90.00
_cell.angle_gamma   90.00
#
_symmetry.space_group_name_H-M   'P 1'
#
loop_
_entity.id
_entity.type
_entity.pdbx_description
1 polymer ?
#
loop_
_entity_poly.entity_id
_entity_poly.type
_entity_poly.pdbx_seq_one_letter_code
_entity_poly.pdbx_strand_id
1 'polypeptide(L)'
;MTKPFQVALNISKDHFIREEFEVLTNITEPIKLEVEGVVDGRMKRETAADYRESYKRKLNARCRAQLDHVLQRCKEALKEVYDECHRVLPILVRSMLCWPLRIDNICSTEQLFGKKENVCSSDRVVYSRFGEDYMNLKRSERSFVEDLMQIQITFEIFDKERHEGYLQAQETSREVVLQFEQEKEKIDLTVYVLEKMFAFVFIRVIVRAMVYHQNYLKKIDFQNHYIGKHFLRIDSRRKRAGKVGVLPLRYLESPHYVDLDLVECSRTELKSILSYSISLIFMIIAVTFFLLVDNVFYKTLNIVAKNAQVEFEQQGYHDVNITVIGSGLIAKMLRLSLEGFETQARLNTTSSIDQCLPNPSKLSSWIIVKIYLLFAAIVILTCYEAIINRLRRFICARFYPKREKQRVLYLYNQLLRRRKGYFKFLLDRMLQTLRRRKYSARLDFLNRLVFYYPTCFLWIKLLHRKSCSICEVKKPKRFHDCISYKCFLTYCDECWHDLGETCPICAEDSNLAHENCAPDH
;
A
#
# COMPACT_ATOMS: atom_id res chain seq x y z
N MET A 1 11.09 -24.54 -5.77
CA MET A 1 11.14 -25.89 -5.14
C MET A 1 11.52 -27.01 -6.13
N THR A 2 12.09 -26.69 -7.27
CA THR A 2 12.38 -27.65 -8.37
C THR A 2 13.80 -28.21 -8.33
N LYS A 3 14.77 -27.47 -7.78
CA LYS A 3 16.18 -27.91 -7.67
C LYS A 3 16.40 -29.19 -6.83
N PRO A 4 15.78 -29.38 -5.66
CA PRO A 4 15.96 -30.61 -4.88
C PRO A 4 15.39 -31.82 -5.61
N PHE A 5 14.27 -31.63 -6.33
CA PHE A 5 13.61 -32.67 -7.10
C PHE A 5 14.40 -33.04 -8.37
N GLN A 6 15.02 -32.06 -9.04
CA GLN A 6 15.93 -32.26 -10.17
C GLN A 6 17.21 -33.02 -9.75
N VAL A 7 17.78 -32.67 -8.60
CA VAL A 7 18.95 -33.39 -8.06
C VAL A 7 18.56 -34.80 -7.65
N ALA A 8 17.38 -35.00 -7.05
CA ALA A 8 16.86 -36.33 -6.71
C ALA A 8 16.59 -37.19 -7.96
N LEU A 9 16.06 -36.63 -9.04
CA LEU A 9 15.83 -37.37 -10.30
C LEU A 9 17.12 -37.73 -11.03
N ASN A 10 18.12 -36.84 -11.06
CA ASN A 10 19.42 -37.14 -11.66
C ASN A 10 20.22 -38.14 -10.80
N ILE A 11 20.18 -38.01 -9.47
CA ILE A 11 20.76 -39.02 -8.56
C ILE A 11 20.02 -40.34 -8.71
N SER A 12 18.69 -40.34 -8.82
CA SER A 12 17.89 -41.53 -9.08
C SER A 12 18.27 -42.17 -10.41
N LYS A 13 18.56 -41.40 -11.46
CA LYS A 13 19.03 -41.92 -12.75
C LYS A 13 20.37 -42.64 -12.63
N ASP A 14 21.35 -42.01 -12.00
CA ASP A 14 22.70 -42.59 -11.84
C ASP A 14 22.71 -43.75 -10.83
N HIS A 15 21.87 -43.71 -9.81
CA HIS A 15 21.66 -44.79 -8.84
C HIS A 15 20.94 -45.97 -9.48
N PHE A 16 19.89 -45.72 -10.26
CA PHE A 16 19.09 -46.73 -10.93
C PHE A 16 19.90 -47.53 -11.95
N ILE A 17 20.65 -46.86 -12.83
CA ILE A 17 21.52 -47.53 -13.81
C ILE A 17 22.57 -48.40 -13.09
N ARG A 18 23.04 -47.97 -11.93
CA ARG A 18 24.08 -48.66 -11.16
C ARG A 18 23.53 -49.87 -10.37
N GLU A 19 22.38 -49.73 -9.71
CA GLU A 19 21.71 -50.84 -9.00
C GLU A 19 21.24 -51.94 -9.96
N GLU A 20 20.67 -51.56 -11.10
CA GLU A 20 20.25 -52.50 -12.15
C GLU A 20 21.42 -53.31 -12.72
N PHE A 21 22.55 -52.65 -12.95
CA PHE A 21 23.78 -53.30 -13.40
C PHE A 21 24.35 -54.24 -12.32
N GLU A 22 24.20 -53.88 -11.03
CA GLU A 22 24.61 -54.70 -9.89
C GLU A 22 23.73 -55.97 -9.75
N VAL A 23 22.43 -55.87 -10.01
CA VAL A 23 21.52 -57.02 -10.01
C VAL A 23 21.84 -57.99 -11.15
N LEU A 24 22.10 -57.48 -12.36
CA LEU A 24 22.47 -58.30 -13.51
C LEU A 24 23.80 -59.02 -13.29
N THR A 25 24.82 -58.30 -12.82
CA THR A 25 26.14 -58.87 -12.52
C THR A 25 26.07 -59.93 -11.43
N ASN A 26 25.26 -59.73 -10.37
CA ASN A 26 25.05 -60.74 -9.33
C ASN A 26 24.44 -62.05 -9.86
N ILE A 27 23.67 -62.02 -10.95
CA ILE A 27 23.09 -63.23 -11.55
C ILE A 27 24.06 -63.90 -12.53
N THR A 28 24.78 -63.12 -13.35
CA THR A 28 25.65 -63.65 -14.41
C THR A 28 27.03 -64.06 -13.90
N GLU A 29 27.60 -63.33 -12.94
CA GLU A 29 28.94 -63.55 -12.41
C GLU A 29 29.16 -64.93 -11.78
N PRO A 30 28.29 -65.47 -10.91
CA PRO A 30 28.49 -66.83 -10.39
C PRO A 30 28.43 -67.91 -11.47
N ILE A 31 27.57 -67.73 -12.49
CA ILE A 31 27.46 -68.63 -13.64
C ILE A 31 28.74 -68.55 -14.49
N LYS A 32 29.24 -67.33 -14.72
CA LYS A 32 30.46 -67.07 -15.48
C LYS A 32 31.68 -67.66 -14.78
N LEU A 33 31.81 -67.49 -13.46
CA LEU A 33 32.88 -68.10 -12.67
C LEU A 33 32.82 -69.64 -12.71
N GLU A 34 31.61 -70.20 -12.72
CA GLU A 34 31.45 -71.65 -12.75
C GLU A 34 31.76 -72.24 -14.13
N VAL A 35 31.39 -71.56 -15.22
CA VAL A 35 31.62 -72.02 -16.59
C VAL A 35 33.01 -71.67 -17.12
N GLU A 36 33.45 -70.42 -16.97
CA GLU A 36 34.72 -69.91 -17.51
C GLU A 36 35.89 -70.12 -16.52
N GLY A 37 35.63 -70.10 -15.20
CA GLY A 37 36.69 -70.11 -14.18
C GLY A 37 37.33 -68.73 -13.95
N VAL A 38 38.30 -68.65 -13.03
CA VAL A 38 39.12 -67.45 -12.83
C VAL A 38 40.15 -67.40 -13.96
N VAL A 39 39.77 -66.80 -15.09
CA VAL A 39 40.65 -66.68 -16.26
C VAL A 39 41.41 -65.37 -16.19
N ASP A 40 42.72 -65.46 -15.93
CA ASP A 40 43.66 -64.35 -16.10
C ASP A 40 43.89 -64.11 -17.62
N GLY A 41 43.13 -63.17 -18.19
CA GLY A 41 43.63 -62.28 -19.23
C GLY A 41 43.98 -62.80 -20.63
N ARG A 42 43.53 -63.98 -21.11
CA ARG A 42 43.64 -64.33 -22.55
C ARG A 42 42.40 -65.02 -23.10
N MET A 43 41.48 -64.22 -23.66
CA MET A 43 40.23 -64.68 -24.25
C MET A 43 40.46 -65.11 -25.71
N LYS A 44 40.52 -66.43 -25.98
CA LYS A 44 40.19 -66.95 -27.32
C LYS A 44 38.67 -66.95 -27.46
N ARG A 45 38.16 -66.58 -28.64
CA ARG A 45 36.72 -66.72 -28.95
C ARG A 45 36.39 -68.21 -28.98
N GLU A 46 35.88 -68.71 -27.86
CA GLU A 46 35.42 -70.08 -27.69
C GLU A 46 34.06 -70.25 -28.37
N THR A 47 33.94 -71.26 -29.22
CA THR A 47 32.67 -71.66 -29.84
C THR A 47 31.74 -72.30 -28.80
N ALA A 48 30.45 -72.44 -29.10
CA ALA A 48 29.50 -73.14 -28.23
C ALA A 48 29.98 -74.55 -27.84
N ALA A 49 30.64 -75.24 -28.77
CA ALA A 49 31.25 -76.55 -28.51
C ALA A 49 32.40 -76.47 -27.49
N ASP A 50 33.21 -75.41 -27.54
CA ASP A 50 34.35 -75.21 -26.64
C ASP A 50 33.90 -74.97 -25.20
N TYR A 51 32.89 -74.12 -24.96
CA TYR A 51 32.34 -73.91 -23.61
C TYR A 51 31.78 -75.20 -23.02
N ARG A 52 31.07 -75.99 -23.84
CA ARG A 52 30.54 -77.28 -23.42
C ARG A 52 31.66 -78.25 -23.06
N GLU A 53 32.67 -78.35 -23.90
CA GLU A 53 33.77 -79.29 -23.71
C GLU A 53 34.67 -78.88 -22.53
N SER A 54 34.92 -77.58 -22.37
CA SER A 54 35.62 -77.02 -21.21
C SER A 54 34.89 -77.32 -19.90
N TYR A 55 33.58 -77.10 -19.87
CA TYR A 55 32.75 -77.39 -18.70
C TYR A 55 32.73 -78.89 -18.37
N LYS A 56 32.61 -79.77 -19.38
CA LYS A 56 32.72 -81.22 -19.22
C LYS A 56 34.06 -81.63 -18.62
N ARG A 57 35.18 -81.11 -19.15
CA ARG A 57 36.51 -81.39 -18.61
C ARG A 57 36.64 -80.96 -17.16
N LYS A 58 36.12 -79.77 -16.80
CA LYS A 58 36.13 -79.25 -15.42
C LYS A 58 35.31 -80.13 -14.47
N LEU A 59 34.11 -80.56 -14.90
CA LEU A 59 33.26 -81.46 -14.12
C LEU A 59 33.94 -82.83 -13.90
N ASN A 60 34.52 -83.40 -14.95
CA ASN A 60 35.23 -84.68 -14.89
C ASN A 60 36.46 -84.60 -13.98
N ALA A 61 37.22 -83.49 -14.04
CA ALA A 61 38.37 -83.26 -13.17
C ALA A 61 37.96 -83.16 -11.70
N ARG A 62 36.87 -82.43 -11.39
CA ARG A 62 36.33 -82.32 -10.02
C ARG A 62 35.82 -83.66 -9.50
N CYS A 63 35.12 -84.44 -10.33
CA CYS A 63 34.70 -85.79 -9.96
C CYS A 63 35.91 -86.69 -9.66
N ARG A 64 36.95 -86.66 -10.51
CA ARG A 64 38.18 -87.43 -10.29
C ARG A 64 38.88 -87.03 -8.99
N ALA A 65 39.01 -85.74 -8.73
CA ALA A 65 39.61 -85.22 -7.50
C ALA A 65 38.84 -85.69 -6.26
N GLN A 66 37.50 -85.64 -6.30
CA GLN A 66 36.66 -86.12 -5.20
C GLN A 66 36.79 -87.63 -5.00
N LEU A 67 36.85 -88.40 -6.09
CA LEU A 67 37.04 -89.84 -6.04
C LEU A 67 38.41 -90.21 -5.46
N ASP A 68 39.48 -89.52 -5.90
CA ASP A 68 40.84 -89.72 -5.40
C ASP A 68 40.93 -89.42 -3.90
N HIS A 69 40.28 -88.34 -3.45
CA HIS A 69 40.17 -88.01 -2.04
C HIS A 69 39.45 -89.10 -1.23
N VAL A 70 38.38 -89.69 -1.77
CA VAL A 70 37.66 -90.81 -1.12
C VAL A 70 38.54 -92.07 -1.04
N LEU A 71 39.26 -92.41 -2.11
CA LEU A 71 40.14 -93.60 -2.13
C LEU A 71 41.32 -93.45 -1.18
N GLN A 72 41.89 -92.25 -1.10
CA GLN A 72 42.98 -91.96 -0.18
C GLN A 72 42.53 -92.18 1.27
N ARG A 73 41.37 -91.63 1.66
CA ARG A 73 40.79 -91.88 2.98
C ARG A 73 40.51 -93.36 3.27
N CYS A 74 40.07 -94.12 2.26
CA CYS A 74 39.86 -95.56 2.38
C CYS A 74 41.18 -96.30 2.72
N LYS A 75 42.27 -95.98 2.01
CA LYS A 75 43.59 -96.60 2.25
C LYS A 75 44.15 -96.25 3.63
N GLU A 76 44.00 -95.00 4.03
CA GLU A 76 44.42 -94.52 5.36
C GLU A 76 43.68 -95.30 6.46
N ALA A 77 42.36 -95.48 6.33
CA ALA A 77 41.57 -96.24 7.29
C ALA A 77 41.97 -97.73 7.37
N LEU A 78 42.23 -98.41 6.24
CA LEU A 78 42.66 -99.82 6.29
C LEU A 78 44.03 -100.00 6.92
N LYS A 79 44.95 -99.06 6.67
CA LYS A 79 46.29 -99.09 7.25
C LYS A 79 46.24 -98.96 8.77
N GLU A 80 45.39 -98.08 9.27
CA GLU A 80 45.18 -97.88 10.72
C GLU A 80 44.68 -99.18 11.39
N VAL A 81 43.70 -99.86 10.78
CA VAL A 81 43.18 -101.14 11.31
C VAL A 81 44.22 -102.26 11.23
N TYR A 82 45.05 -102.28 10.17
CA TYR A 82 46.15 -103.24 10.05
C TYR A 82 47.19 -103.08 11.17
N ASP A 83 47.62 -101.84 11.44
CA ASP A 83 48.62 -101.54 12.46
C ASP A 83 48.09 -101.90 13.88
N GLU A 84 46.80 -101.66 14.13
CA GLU A 84 46.13 -102.04 15.37
C GLU A 84 46.04 -103.57 15.54
N CYS A 85 45.68 -104.30 14.48
CA CYS A 85 45.68 -105.77 14.47
C CYS A 85 47.07 -106.33 14.83
N HIS A 86 48.14 -105.75 14.26
CA HIS A 86 49.51 -106.18 14.50
C HIS A 86 49.95 -105.93 15.95
N ARG A 87 49.41 -104.88 16.60
CA ARG A 87 49.74 -104.52 17.98
C ARG A 87 49.10 -105.45 19.01
N VAL A 88 47.83 -105.80 18.82
CA VAL A 88 47.02 -106.52 19.83
C VAL A 88 47.29 -108.03 19.83
N LEU A 89 47.65 -108.62 18.68
CA LEU A 89 47.74 -110.08 18.55
C LEU A 89 49.13 -110.67 18.94
N PRO A 90 49.15 -111.82 19.64
CA PRO A 90 50.37 -112.57 19.96
C PRO A 90 51.13 -113.05 18.71
N ILE A 91 52.46 -113.16 18.82
CA ILE A 91 53.41 -113.42 17.71
C ILE A 91 53.01 -114.62 16.85
N LEU A 92 52.52 -115.71 17.46
CA LEU A 92 52.15 -116.95 16.77
C LEU A 92 50.92 -116.81 15.84
N VAL A 93 49.97 -115.91 16.13
CA VAL A 93 48.70 -115.77 15.39
C VAL A 93 48.64 -114.50 14.54
N ARG A 94 49.53 -113.54 14.82
CA ARG A 94 49.58 -112.21 14.20
C ARG A 94 49.71 -112.27 12.68
N SER A 95 50.58 -113.14 12.18
CA SER A 95 50.86 -113.22 10.74
C SER A 95 49.73 -113.87 9.94
N MET A 96 48.86 -114.66 10.59
CA MET A 96 47.75 -115.34 9.91
C MET A 96 46.49 -114.47 9.86
N LEU A 97 46.16 -113.78 10.97
CA LEU A 97 44.93 -112.97 11.07
C LEU A 97 45.06 -111.57 10.46
N CYS A 98 46.23 -110.92 10.52
CA CYS A 98 46.39 -109.55 9.99
C CYS A 98 46.79 -109.50 8.52
N TRP A 99 47.21 -110.61 7.91
CA TRP A 99 47.58 -110.68 6.49
C TRP A 99 46.50 -110.17 5.50
N PRO A 100 45.20 -110.51 5.65
CA PRO A 100 44.17 -110.02 4.72
C PRO A 100 43.94 -108.49 4.78
N LEU A 101 44.32 -107.82 5.88
CA LEU A 101 44.19 -106.36 6.01
C LEU A 101 45.32 -105.57 5.32
N ARG A 102 46.41 -106.23 4.93
CA ARG A 102 47.53 -105.60 4.21
C ARG A 102 47.24 -105.37 2.72
N ILE A 103 46.10 -105.87 2.23
CA ILE A 103 45.83 -105.91 0.80
C ILE A 103 45.30 -104.55 0.35
N ASP A 104 46.17 -103.76 -0.31
CA ASP A 104 45.84 -102.47 -0.94
C ASP A 104 44.72 -102.57 -2.00
N ASN A 105 44.40 -103.79 -2.44
CA ASN A 105 43.43 -104.07 -3.50
C ASN A 105 41.97 -103.84 -3.05
N ILE A 106 41.68 -103.78 -1.74
CA ILE A 106 40.33 -103.51 -1.23
C ILE A 106 39.89 -102.08 -1.58
N CYS A 107 40.79 -101.10 -1.44
CA CYS A 107 40.53 -99.70 -1.78
C CYS A 107 40.95 -99.36 -3.22
N SER A 108 40.61 -100.23 -4.18
CA SER A 108 40.83 -100.00 -5.61
C SER A 108 39.54 -99.53 -6.29
N THR A 109 39.66 -98.54 -7.18
CA THR A 109 38.50 -97.97 -7.91
C THR A 109 37.72 -99.01 -8.68
N GLU A 110 38.43 -99.96 -9.28
CA GLU A 110 37.86 -100.92 -10.22
C GLU A 110 36.86 -101.86 -9.55
N GLN A 111 37.07 -102.16 -8.27
CA GLN A 111 36.24 -103.10 -7.52
C GLN A 111 35.10 -102.40 -6.75
N LEU A 112 35.27 -101.14 -6.37
CA LEU A 112 34.28 -100.38 -5.58
C LEU A 112 33.31 -99.55 -6.41
N PHE A 113 33.81 -98.87 -7.46
CA PHE A 113 33.02 -97.94 -8.27
C PHE A 113 33.08 -98.25 -9.77
N GLY A 114 33.91 -99.22 -10.18
CA GLY A 114 34.18 -99.53 -11.59
C GLY A 114 35.28 -98.65 -12.19
N LYS A 115 35.42 -98.67 -13.52
CA LYS A 115 36.45 -97.87 -14.21
C LYS A 115 36.24 -96.38 -13.95
N LYS A 116 37.28 -95.71 -13.43
CA LYS A 116 37.31 -94.27 -13.09
C LYS A 116 36.82 -93.37 -14.25
N GLU A 117 37.07 -93.79 -15.48
CA GLU A 117 36.65 -93.06 -16.70
C GLU A 117 35.13 -93.08 -16.91
N ASN A 118 34.45 -94.18 -16.56
CA ASN A 118 33.01 -94.31 -16.78
C ASN A 118 32.21 -93.59 -15.70
N VAL A 119 32.67 -93.65 -14.44
CA VAL A 119 32.00 -93.03 -13.29
C VAL A 119 32.01 -91.51 -13.39
N CYS A 120 33.16 -90.94 -13.75
CA CYS A 120 33.33 -89.50 -13.87
C CYS A 120 33.12 -88.99 -15.29
N SER A 121 32.22 -89.59 -16.07
CA SER A 121 31.87 -89.11 -17.42
C SER A 121 30.68 -88.14 -17.36
N SER A 122 30.93 -86.87 -17.67
CA SER A 122 29.93 -85.78 -17.65
C SER A 122 28.93 -85.82 -18.81
N ASP A 123 29.06 -86.75 -19.77
CA ASP A 123 28.25 -86.77 -21.00
C ASP A 123 26.75 -86.95 -20.76
N ARG A 124 26.39 -87.58 -19.64
CA ARG A 124 24.97 -87.79 -19.25
C ARG A 124 24.38 -86.62 -18.46
N VAL A 125 25.21 -85.76 -17.88
CA VAL A 125 24.79 -84.63 -17.02
C VAL A 125 24.76 -83.32 -17.80
N VAL A 126 25.69 -83.12 -18.73
CA VAL A 126 25.75 -81.91 -19.57
C VAL A 126 25.01 -82.14 -20.89
N TYR A 127 23.80 -81.59 -20.98
CA TYR A 127 22.94 -81.70 -22.17
C TYR A 127 23.56 -81.07 -23.42
N SER A 128 23.00 -81.41 -24.58
CA SER A 128 23.62 -81.15 -25.89
C SER A 128 23.81 -79.67 -26.24
N ARG A 129 22.87 -78.82 -25.82
CA ARG A 129 22.78 -77.39 -26.19
C ARG A 129 23.30 -76.41 -25.14
N PHE A 130 23.89 -76.91 -24.05
CA PHE A 130 24.41 -76.07 -22.97
C PHE A 130 25.30 -74.92 -23.45
N GLY A 131 26.20 -75.21 -24.40
CA GLY A 131 27.10 -74.21 -24.96
C GLY A 131 26.41 -73.15 -25.82
N GLU A 132 25.33 -73.50 -26.51
CA GLU A 132 24.52 -72.55 -27.30
C GLU A 132 23.73 -71.63 -26.35
N ASP A 133 23.12 -72.19 -25.31
CA ASP A 133 22.34 -71.44 -24.32
C ASP A 133 23.22 -70.47 -23.53
N TYR A 134 24.42 -70.88 -23.13
CA TYR A 134 25.40 -70.01 -22.46
C TYR A 134 25.89 -68.88 -23.39
N MET A 135 26.13 -69.19 -24.67
CA MET A 135 26.51 -68.17 -25.66
C MET A 135 25.38 -67.16 -25.91
N ASN A 136 24.13 -67.64 -25.94
CA ASN A 136 22.96 -66.79 -26.07
C ASN A 136 22.79 -65.88 -24.85
N LEU A 137 22.98 -66.41 -23.64
CA LEU A 137 22.97 -65.62 -22.40
C LEU A 137 24.01 -64.50 -22.44
N LYS A 138 25.26 -64.82 -22.82
CA LYS A 138 26.36 -63.85 -22.93
C LYS A 138 26.11 -62.78 -24.00
N ARG A 139 25.44 -63.15 -25.10
CA ARG A 139 25.04 -62.20 -26.15
C ARG A 139 23.90 -61.29 -25.67
N SER A 140 22.90 -61.85 -25.00
CA SER A 140 21.77 -61.11 -24.44
C SER A 140 22.20 -60.12 -23.37
N GLU A 141 23.11 -60.51 -22.48
CA GLU A 141 23.71 -59.61 -21.49
C GLU A 141 24.39 -58.40 -22.16
N ARG A 142 25.24 -58.64 -23.17
CA ARG A 142 25.93 -57.56 -23.89
C ARG A 142 24.95 -56.63 -24.62
N SER A 143 23.98 -57.18 -25.33
CA SER A 143 22.96 -56.38 -26.03
C SER A 143 22.17 -55.52 -25.05
N PHE A 144 21.74 -56.09 -23.92
CA PHE A 144 20.96 -55.37 -22.93
C PHE A 144 21.73 -54.21 -22.30
N VAL A 145 23.03 -54.39 -22.03
CA VAL A 145 23.90 -53.32 -21.53
C VAL A 145 24.08 -52.21 -22.58
N GLU A 146 24.27 -52.57 -23.85
CA GLU A 146 24.41 -51.61 -24.95
C GLU A 146 23.10 -50.82 -25.19
N ASP A 147 21.94 -51.46 -25.04
CA ASP A 147 20.62 -50.86 -25.23
C ASP A 147 20.23 -49.94 -24.06
N LEU A 148 20.50 -50.34 -22.80
CA LEU A 148 20.27 -49.50 -21.63
C LEU A 148 21.10 -48.21 -21.65
N MET A 149 22.33 -48.26 -22.18
CA MET A 149 23.20 -47.09 -22.32
C MET A 149 22.67 -46.08 -23.35
N GLN A 150 21.76 -46.48 -24.24
CA GLN A 150 21.18 -45.63 -25.28
C GLN A 150 19.85 -44.97 -24.86
N ILE A 151 19.27 -45.33 -23.71
CA ILE A 151 18.00 -44.76 -23.26
C ILE A 151 18.19 -43.30 -22.83
N GLN A 152 17.65 -42.37 -23.62
CA GLN A 152 17.54 -40.95 -23.27
C GLN A 152 16.13 -40.67 -22.74
N ILE A 153 16.00 -40.55 -21.42
CA ILE A 153 14.75 -40.12 -20.80
C ILE A 153 14.71 -38.60 -20.78
N THR A 154 13.76 -38.03 -21.52
CA THR A 154 13.52 -36.58 -21.57
C THR A 154 12.37 -36.27 -20.61
N PHE A 155 12.67 -35.51 -19.55
CA PHE A 155 11.66 -35.01 -18.63
C PHE A 155 11.35 -33.54 -18.93
N GLU A 156 10.08 -33.20 -19.16
CA GLU A 156 9.62 -31.81 -19.17
C GLU A 156 9.23 -31.40 -17.75
N ILE A 157 10.10 -30.62 -17.09
CA ILE A 157 9.84 -30.12 -15.74
C ILE A 157 9.43 -28.65 -15.86
N PHE A 158 8.19 -28.34 -15.47
CA PHE A 158 7.71 -26.96 -15.38
C PHE A 158 8.34 -26.24 -14.17
N ASP A 159 9.42 -25.49 -14.42
CA ASP A 159 10.07 -24.67 -13.39
C ASP A 159 9.35 -23.33 -13.20
N LYS A 160 8.39 -23.30 -12.26
CA LYS A 160 7.59 -22.10 -11.94
C LYS A 160 8.45 -20.89 -11.57
N GLU A 161 9.64 -21.09 -10.97
CA GLU A 161 10.54 -20.01 -10.51
C GLU A 161 11.34 -19.38 -11.65
N ARG A 162 11.48 -20.05 -12.80
CA ARG A 162 12.29 -19.60 -13.94
C ARG A 162 11.47 -19.15 -15.14
N HIS A 163 10.14 -19.21 -15.03
CA HIS A 163 9.24 -18.75 -16.06
C HIS A 163 9.40 -17.23 -16.26
N GLU A 164 9.57 -16.78 -17.51
CA GLU A 164 9.82 -15.37 -17.84
C GLU A 164 8.78 -14.43 -17.22
N GLY A 165 7.50 -14.84 -17.23
CA GLY A 165 6.42 -14.07 -16.61
C GLY A 165 6.53 -13.91 -15.08
N TYR A 166 7.12 -14.88 -14.36
CA TYR A 166 7.33 -14.77 -12.91
C TYR A 166 8.49 -13.84 -12.58
N LEU A 167 9.61 -13.98 -13.30
CA LEU A 167 10.78 -13.11 -13.15
C LEU A 167 10.44 -11.67 -13.50
N GLN A 168 9.70 -11.45 -14.59
CA GLN A 168 9.25 -10.12 -15.00
C GLN A 168 8.28 -9.50 -13.97
N ALA A 169 7.34 -10.27 -13.41
CA ALA A 169 6.45 -9.79 -12.35
C ALA A 169 7.21 -9.43 -11.05
N GLN A 170 8.21 -10.23 -10.69
CA GLN A 170 9.07 -9.96 -9.53
C GLN A 170 9.91 -8.70 -9.72
N GLU A 171 10.55 -8.56 -10.88
CA GLU A 171 11.42 -7.42 -11.20
C GLU A 171 10.61 -6.12 -11.25
N THR A 172 9.45 -6.13 -11.92
CA THR A 172 8.53 -4.98 -11.96
C THR A 172 8.00 -4.60 -10.58
N SER A 173 7.63 -5.58 -9.74
CA SER A 173 7.18 -5.28 -8.36
C SER A 173 8.28 -4.60 -7.53
N ARG A 174 9.52 -5.05 -7.67
CA ARG A 174 10.68 -4.49 -6.96
C ARG A 174 10.99 -3.07 -7.44
N GLU A 175 10.92 -2.85 -8.75
CA GLU A 175 11.13 -1.53 -9.33
C GLU A 175 10.07 -0.53 -8.86
N VAL A 176 8.80 -0.93 -8.83
CA VAL A 176 7.69 -0.09 -8.34
C VAL A 176 7.87 0.28 -6.87
N VAL A 177 8.27 -0.68 -6.02
CA VAL A 177 8.55 -0.41 -4.60
C VAL A 177 9.70 0.57 -4.43
N LEU A 178 10.79 0.39 -5.19
CA LEU A 178 11.96 1.26 -5.11
C LEU A 178 11.64 2.68 -5.59
N GLN A 179 10.87 2.83 -6.67
CA GLN A 179 10.39 4.14 -7.13
C GLN A 179 9.48 4.81 -6.08
N PHE A 180 8.59 4.04 -5.44
CA PHE A 180 7.72 4.57 -4.39
C PHE A 180 8.50 5.04 -3.16
N GLU A 181 9.52 4.29 -2.73
CA GLU A 181 10.40 4.68 -1.61
C GLU A 181 11.16 5.97 -1.91
N GLN A 182 11.66 6.13 -3.14
CA GLN A 182 12.34 7.37 -3.57
C GLN A 182 11.40 8.58 -3.57
N GLU A 183 10.17 8.43 -4.07
CA GLU A 183 9.18 9.51 -4.05
C GLU A 183 8.73 9.84 -2.62
N LYS A 184 8.61 8.82 -1.75
CA LYS A 184 8.31 9.01 -0.34
C LYS A 184 9.40 9.83 0.36
N GLU A 185 10.68 9.56 0.12
CA GLU A 185 11.78 10.31 0.72
C GLU A 185 11.71 11.81 0.35
N LYS A 186 11.36 12.13 -0.91
CA LYS A 186 11.12 13.51 -1.35
C LYS A 186 9.96 14.17 -0.62
N ILE A 187 8.86 13.44 -0.39
CA ILE A 187 7.71 13.93 0.37
C ILE A 187 8.12 14.19 1.83
N ASP A 188 8.83 13.26 2.46
CA ASP A 188 9.28 13.39 3.85
C ASP A 188 10.23 14.59 4.02
N LEU A 189 11.16 14.79 3.08
CA LEU A 189 12.02 15.98 3.05
C LEU A 189 11.20 17.26 2.90
N THR A 190 10.18 17.25 2.03
CA THR A 190 9.30 18.40 1.81
C THR A 190 8.51 18.75 3.07
N VAL A 191 7.95 17.75 3.74
CA VAL A 191 7.24 17.91 5.03
C VAL A 191 8.18 18.47 6.10
N TYR A 192 9.41 17.96 6.18
CA TYR A 192 10.43 18.45 7.09
C TYR A 192 10.75 19.94 6.87
N VAL A 193 10.98 20.34 5.61
CA VAL A 193 11.23 21.76 5.27
C VAL A 193 10.02 22.63 5.63
N LEU A 194 8.80 22.18 5.32
CA LEU A 194 7.58 22.90 5.67
C LEU A 194 7.43 23.09 7.18
N GLU A 195 7.72 22.06 7.98
CA GLU A 195 7.69 22.15 9.45
C GLU A 195 8.65 23.22 9.97
N LYS A 196 9.88 23.28 9.43
CA LYS A 196 10.83 24.34 9.80
C LYS A 196 10.36 25.72 9.35
N MET A 197 9.75 25.83 8.16
CA MET A 197 9.14 27.08 7.70
C MET A 197 7.99 27.54 8.62
N PHE A 198 7.19 26.61 9.14
CA PHE A 198 6.16 26.92 10.13
C PHE A 198 6.75 27.46 11.44
N ALA A 199 7.91 26.99 11.89
CA ALA A 199 8.59 27.56 13.05
C ALA A 199 8.93 29.05 12.88
N PHE A 200 9.32 29.47 11.67
CA PHE A 200 9.60 30.88 11.37
C PHE A 200 8.35 31.77 11.35
N VAL A 201 7.13 31.21 11.26
CA VAL A 201 5.87 31.98 11.36
C VAL A 201 5.75 32.68 12.72
N PHE A 202 6.35 32.12 13.77
CA PHE A 202 6.40 32.76 15.09
C PHE A 202 7.09 34.13 15.05
N ILE A 203 8.19 34.26 14.30
CA ILE A 203 8.90 35.54 14.13
C ILE A 203 7.97 36.58 13.48
N ARG A 204 7.16 36.15 12.49
CA ARG A 204 6.18 37.04 11.83
C ARG A 204 5.14 37.59 12.81
N VAL A 205 4.72 36.80 13.81
CA VAL A 205 3.80 37.25 14.86
C VAL A 205 4.45 38.37 15.69
N ILE A 206 5.70 38.20 16.11
CA ILE A 206 6.45 39.22 16.86
C ILE A 206 6.62 40.50 16.04
N VAL A 207 7.04 40.40 14.78
CA VAL A 207 7.22 41.56 13.89
C VAL A 207 5.90 42.31 13.72
N ARG A 208 4.77 41.60 13.50
CA ARG A 208 3.45 42.23 13.42
C ARG A 208 3.05 42.93 14.71
N ALA A 209 3.36 42.36 15.87
CA ALA A 209 3.10 43.00 17.16
C ALA A 209 3.93 44.29 17.33
N MET A 210 5.21 44.25 16.98
CA MET A 210 6.11 45.41 17.02
C MET A 210 5.67 46.53 16.07
N VAL A 211 5.32 46.18 14.83
CA VAL A 211 4.81 47.14 13.83
C VAL A 211 3.48 47.75 14.31
N TYR A 212 2.59 46.94 14.90
CA TYR A 212 1.35 47.46 15.49
C TYR A 212 1.64 48.46 16.61
N HIS A 213 2.52 48.09 17.55
CA HIS A 213 2.90 48.92 18.68
C HIS A 213 3.50 50.26 18.21
N GLN A 214 4.45 50.22 17.28
CA GLN A 214 5.06 51.42 16.71
C GLN A 214 4.03 52.31 16.00
N ASN A 215 3.13 51.72 15.20
CA ASN A 215 2.06 52.48 14.54
C ASN A 215 1.09 53.09 15.55
N TYR A 216 0.75 52.38 16.62
CA TYR A 216 -0.12 52.87 17.70
C TYR A 216 0.47 54.12 18.38
N LEU A 217 1.80 54.14 18.58
CA LEU A 217 2.51 55.26 19.20
C LEU A 217 2.80 56.42 18.23
N LYS A 218 3.13 56.14 16.97
CA LYS A 218 3.51 57.17 15.98
C LYS A 218 2.28 57.82 15.33
N LYS A 219 1.34 57.01 14.81
CA LYS A 219 0.19 57.50 14.03
C LYS A 219 -1.05 57.66 14.92
N ILE A 220 -1.64 58.86 14.97
CA ILE A 220 -2.83 59.14 15.80
C ILE A 220 -4.09 58.51 15.20
N ASP A 221 -4.15 58.45 13.87
CA ASP A 221 -5.32 58.02 13.08
C ASP A 221 -5.39 56.49 12.94
N PHE A 222 -4.30 55.79 13.24
CA PHE A 222 -4.17 54.36 12.99
C PHE A 222 -5.18 53.53 13.80
N GLN A 223 -6.15 52.90 13.12
CA GLN A 223 -7.25 52.12 13.73
C GLN A 223 -7.99 52.87 14.86
N ASN A 224 -8.12 54.20 14.71
CA ASN A 224 -8.80 55.04 15.69
C ASN A 224 -10.30 55.19 15.39
N HIS A 225 -11.03 54.09 15.37
CA HIS A 225 -12.44 54.06 14.98
C HIS A 225 -13.38 53.54 16.08
N TYR A 226 -12.91 53.42 17.32
CA TYR A 226 -13.76 52.92 18.41
C TYR A 226 -14.11 54.00 19.42
N ILE A 227 -15.38 54.01 19.81
CA ILE A 227 -15.99 54.89 20.79
C ILE A 227 -15.88 54.19 22.15
N GLY A 228 -15.45 54.92 23.17
CA GLY A 228 -15.29 54.37 24.52
C GLY A 228 -15.72 55.33 25.61
N LYS A 229 -15.63 54.91 26.86
CA LYS A 229 -16.10 55.66 28.03
C LYS A 229 -15.56 57.09 28.12
N HIS A 230 -14.30 57.32 27.73
CA HIS A 230 -13.74 58.68 27.72
C HIS A 230 -14.39 59.59 26.67
N PHE A 231 -14.70 59.05 25.48
CA PHE A 231 -15.42 59.77 24.43
C PHE A 231 -16.84 60.16 24.90
N LEU A 232 -17.54 59.23 25.54
CA LEU A 232 -18.87 59.47 26.13
C LEU A 232 -18.85 60.57 27.20
N ARG A 233 -17.80 60.61 28.04
CA ARG A 233 -17.61 61.67 29.04
C ARG A 233 -17.39 63.05 28.41
N ILE A 234 -16.60 63.12 27.33
CA ILE A 234 -16.36 64.37 26.60
C ILE A 234 -17.66 64.90 26.01
N ASP A 235 -18.45 64.02 25.37
CA ASP A 235 -19.74 64.37 24.78
C ASP A 235 -20.74 64.85 25.83
N SER A 236 -20.85 64.13 26.95
CA SER A 236 -21.72 64.50 28.08
C SER A 236 -21.34 65.87 28.66
N ARG A 237 -20.05 66.15 28.83
CA ARG A 237 -19.58 67.44 29.36
C ARG A 237 -19.91 68.60 28.41
N ARG A 238 -19.82 68.39 27.10
CA ARG A 238 -20.16 69.43 26.11
C ARG A 238 -21.66 69.68 26.05
N LYS A 239 -22.49 68.63 26.12
CA LYS A 239 -23.94 68.75 26.20
C LYS A 239 -24.38 69.53 27.44
N ARG A 240 -23.80 69.24 28.61
CA ARG A 240 -24.05 70.03 29.84
C ARG A 240 -23.64 71.50 29.72
N ALA A 241 -22.61 71.78 28.91
CA ALA A 241 -22.15 73.14 28.65
C ALA A 241 -22.91 73.83 27.50
N GLY A 242 -24.04 73.28 27.03
CA GLY A 242 -24.83 73.82 25.92
C GLY A 242 -24.13 73.80 24.56
N LYS A 243 -23.01 73.08 24.42
CA LYS A 243 -22.26 72.98 23.15
C LYS A 243 -22.74 71.77 22.35
N VAL A 244 -22.76 71.92 21.03
CA VAL A 244 -23.09 70.82 20.10
C VAL A 244 -22.24 69.58 20.40
N GLY A 245 -22.94 68.47 20.67
CA GLY A 245 -22.38 67.15 20.90
C GLY A 245 -22.21 66.35 19.62
N VAL A 246 -21.46 65.25 19.70
CA VAL A 246 -21.26 64.30 18.61
C VAL A 246 -22.27 63.15 18.67
N LEU A 247 -22.76 62.74 19.83
CA LEU A 247 -23.74 61.64 19.90
C LEU A 247 -25.19 62.18 19.90
N PRO A 248 -26.15 61.50 19.22
CA PRO A 248 -26.06 60.21 18.54
C PRO A 248 -25.27 60.24 17.22
N LEU A 249 -24.75 59.09 16.80
CA LEU A 249 -24.12 58.94 15.48
C LEU A 249 -25.17 59.02 14.38
N ARG A 250 -24.87 59.73 13.29
CA ARG A 250 -25.76 59.82 12.11
C ARG A 250 -25.83 58.49 11.38
N TYR A 251 -26.90 58.25 10.64
CA TYR A 251 -27.09 57.01 9.86
C TYR A 251 -25.90 56.68 8.95
N LEU A 252 -25.31 57.70 8.30
CA LEU A 252 -24.16 57.54 7.40
C LEU A 252 -22.82 57.30 8.14
N GLU A 253 -22.74 57.70 9.40
CA GLU A 253 -21.53 57.59 10.22
C GLU A 253 -21.47 56.28 10.99
N SER A 254 -22.63 55.80 11.43
CA SER A 254 -22.81 54.57 12.21
C SER A 254 -21.98 53.36 11.72
N PRO A 255 -21.93 53.00 10.42
CA PRO A 255 -21.20 51.81 9.97
C PRO A 255 -19.67 51.90 10.06
N HIS A 256 -19.10 53.09 10.32
CA HIS A 256 -17.65 53.30 10.36
C HIS A 256 -17.07 53.32 11.78
N TYR A 257 -17.91 53.44 12.80
CA TYR A 257 -17.46 53.54 14.19
C TYR A 257 -18.05 52.40 15.01
N VAL A 258 -17.21 51.81 15.87
CA VAL A 258 -17.57 50.63 16.68
C VAL A 258 -17.59 51.06 18.13
N ASP A 259 -18.66 50.73 18.86
CA ASP A 259 -18.67 50.95 20.29
C ASP A 259 -17.85 49.86 21.00
N LEU A 260 -17.00 50.24 21.96
CA LEU A 260 -16.14 49.30 22.67
C LEU A 260 -16.92 48.41 23.64
N ASP A 261 -18.04 48.92 24.16
CA ASP A 261 -18.85 48.23 25.17
C ASP A 261 -19.96 47.36 24.54
N LEU A 262 -20.24 47.50 23.24
CA LEU A 262 -21.22 46.67 22.52
C LEU A 262 -20.54 45.44 21.87
N VAL A 263 -21.12 44.26 22.09
CA VAL A 263 -20.74 42.98 21.46
C VAL A 263 -21.28 42.89 20.03
N GLU A 264 -21.54 44.01 19.38
CA GLU A 264 -21.91 44.02 17.97
C GLU A 264 -20.63 43.86 17.14
N CYS A 265 -20.59 42.80 16.34
CA CYS A 265 -19.47 42.52 15.46
C CYS A 265 -19.46 43.57 14.34
N SER A 266 -18.35 44.29 14.20
CA SER A 266 -18.26 45.34 13.20
C SER A 266 -18.30 44.76 11.79
N ARG A 267 -18.83 45.50 10.80
CA ARG A 267 -18.85 45.07 9.39
C ARG A 267 -17.44 44.81 8.84
N THR A 268 -16.43 45.49 9.36
CA THR A 268 -15.03 45.26 8.99
C THR A 268 -14.46 43.99 9.62
N GLU A 269 -14.82 43.71 10.88
CA GLU A 269 -14.46 42.48 11.59
C GLU A 269 -15.12 41.26 10.91
N LEU A 270 -16.40 41.37 10.56
CA LEU A 270 -17.15 40.32 9.87
C LEU A 270 -16.59 40.00 8.49
N LYS A 271 -16.17 41.02 7.71
CA LYS A 271 -15.54 40.79 6.40
C LYS A 271 -14.21 40.04 6.51
N SER A 272 -13.41 40.37 7.53
CA SER A 272 -12.16 39.66 7.80
C SER A 272 -12.42 38.21 8.18
N ILE A 273 -13.33 37.97 9.13
CA ILE A 273 -13.73 36.63 9.54
C ILE A 273 -14.28 35.85 8.36
N LEU A 274 -15.18 36.44 7.56
CA LEU A 274 -15.78 35.80 6.40
C LEU A 274 -14.72 35.38 5.36
N SER A 275 -13.70 36.23 5.12
CA SER A 275 -12.60 35.89 4.21
C SER A 275 -11.85 34.65 4.68
N TYR A 276 -11.47 34.59 5.96
CA TYR A 276 -10.76 33.42 6.49
C TYR A 276 -11.64 32.17 6.57
N SER A 277 -12.92 32.34 6.93
CA SER A 277 -13.89 31.25 6.97
C SER A 277 -14.12 30.63 5.59
N ILE A 278 -14.19 31.43 4.52
CA ILE A 278 -14.32 30.91 3.15
C ILE A 278 -13.11 30.03 2.79
N SER A 279 -11.88 30.52 3.04
CA SER A 279 -10.67 29.74 2.79
C SER A 279 -10.64 28.44 3.61
N LEU A 280 -11.09 28.49 4.86
CA LEU A 280 -11.16 27.31 5.74
C LEU A 280 -12.20 26.29 5.26
N ILE A 281 -13.37 26.74 4.79
CA ILE A 281 -14.40 25.87 4.22
C ILE A 281 -13.85 25.14 3.00
N PHE A 282 -13.17 25.83 2.08
CA PHE A 282 -12.54 25.18 0.93
C PHE A 282 -11.50 24.12 1.34
N MET A 283 -10.71 24.40 2.38
CA MET A 283 -9.75 23.44 2.91
C MET A 283 -10.43 22.20 3.53
N ILE A 284 -11.51 22.40 4.30
CA ILE A 284 -12.29 21.28 4.85
C ILE A 284 -12.87 20.43 3.72
N ILE A 285 -13.43 21.06 2.68
CA ILE A 285 -13.99 20.35 1.51
C ILE A 285 -12.90 19.52 0.82
N ALA A 286 -11.72 20.10 0.58
CA ALA A 286 -10.60 19.40 -0.04
C ALA A 286 -10.14 18.19 0.78
N VAL A 287 -9.94 18.34 2.09
CA VAL A 287 -9.53 17.22 2.96
C VAL A 287 -10.61 16.14 3.04
N THR A 288 -11.88 16.55 3.15
CA THR A 288 -13.03 15.61 3.14
C THR A 288 -13.07 14.82 1.82
N PHE A 289 -12.79 15.48 0.69
CA PHE A 289 -12.71 14.82 -0.62
C PHE A 289 -11.60 13.77 -0.66
N PHE A 290 -10.39 14.09 -0.20
CA PHE A 290 -9.29 13.12 -0.13
C PHE A 290 -9.61 11.91 0.77
N LEU A 291 -10.22 12.13 1.93
CA LEU A 291 -10.67 11.05 2.82
C LEU A 291 -11.74 10.16 2.15
N LEU A 292 -12.61 10.76 1.32
CA LEU A 292 -13.61 10.01 0.57
C LEU A 292 -12.96 9.13 -0.49
N VAL A 293 -12.01 9.67 -1.26
CA VAL A 293 -11.25 8.93 -2.28
C VAL A 293 -10.50 7.76 -1.65
N ASP A 294 -9.83 7.98 -0.53
CA ASP A 294 -9.14 6.92 0.23
C ASP A 294 -10.10 5.82 0.69
N ASN A 295 -11.27 6.19 1.22
CA ASN A 295 -12.29 5.22 1.63
C ASN A 295 -12.87 4.43 0.45
N VAL A 296 -13.05 5.06 -0.71
CA VAL A 296 -13.45 4.35 -1.94
C VAL A 296 -12.36 3.39 -2.36
N PHE A 297 -11.09 3.82 -2.38
CA PHE A 297 -9.95 2.98 -2.72
C PHE A 297 -9.82 1.76 -1.81
N TYR A 298 -9.92 1.96 -0.49
CA TYR A 298 -9.96 0.87 0.50
C TYR A 298 -11.09 -0.12 0.22
N LYS A 299 -12.31 0.37 -0.06
CA LYS A 299 -13.45 -0.50 -0.36
C LYS A 299 -13.23 -1.30 -1.64
N THR A 300 -12.68 -0.68 -2.68
CA THR A 300 -12.37 -1.36 -3.95
C THR A 300 -11.35 -2.46 -3.72
N LEU A 301 -10.24 -2.19 -3.03
CA LEU A 301 -9.23 -3.21 -2.72
C LEU A 301 -9.80 -4.34 -1.86
N ASN A 302 -10.68 -4.04 -0.91
CA ASN A 302 -11.33 -5.06 -0.07
C ASN A 302 -12.31 -5.93 -0.87
N ILE A 303 -13.01 -5.38 -1.85
CA ILE A 303 -13.87 -6.16 -2.76
C ILE A 303 -13.01 -7.10 -3.61
N VAL A 304 -11.88 -6.61 -4.14
CA VAL A 304 -10.92 -7.44 -4.88
C VAL A 304 -10.36 -8.54 -3.98
N ALA A 305 -9.95 -8.22 -2.76
CA ALA A 305 -9.41 -9.18 -1.81
C ALA A 305 -10.41 -10.30 -1.46
N LYS A 306 -11.72 -10.01 -1.44
CA LYS A 306 -12.74 -11.03 -1.15
C LYS A 306 -13.11 -11.88 -2.35
N ASN A 307 -13.15 -11.28 -3.53
CA ASN A 307 -13.62 -11.95 -4.75
C ASN A 307 -12.51 -12.63 -5.55
N ALA A 308 -11.24 -12.30 -5.30
CA ALA A 308 -10.08 -12.88 -6.00
C ALA A 308 -9.45 -14.06 -5.24
N GLN A 309 -10.02 -14.50 -4.12
CA GLN A 309 -9.55 -15.67 -3.39
C GLN A 309 -9.92 -16.93 -4.19
N VAL A 310 -8.91 -17.57 -4.78
CA VAL A 310 -9.06 -18.79 -5.57
C VAL A 310 -8.07 -19.83 -5.05
N GLU A 311 -8.56 -21.04 -4.85
CA GLU A 311 -7.76 -22.22 -4.53
C GLU A 311 -7.61 -23.06 -5.80
N PHE A 312 -6.38 -23.37 -6.18
CA PHE A 312 -6.09 -24.27 -7.30
C PHE A 312 -5.74 -25.66 -6.78
N GLU A 313 -6.52 -26.66 -7.17
CA GLU A 313 -6.20 -28.06 -6.94
C GLU A 313 -5.52 -28.63 -8.19
N GLN A 314 -4.22 -28.93 -8.10
CA GLN A 314 -3.50 -29.63 -9.16
C GLN A 314 -3.46 -31.13 -8.83
N GLN A 315 -4.09 -31.94 -9.69
CA GLN A 315 -4.07 -33.40 -9.63
C GLN A 315 -3.32 -33.96 -10.84
N GLY A 316 -2.33 -34.81 -10.60
CA GLY A 316 -1.55 -35.51 -11.63
C GLY A 316 -1.38 -36.99 -11.28
N TYR A 317 -1.51 -37.85 -12.29
CA TYR A 317 -1.38 -39.31 -12.16
C TYR A 317 -0.29 -39.81 -13.10
N HIS A 318 0.72 -40.49 -12.57
CA HIS A 318 1.71 -41.24 -13.33
C HIS A 318 1.71 -42.69 -12.84
N ASP A 319 0.96 -43.53 -13.56
CA ASP A 319 0.84 -44.97 -13.29
C ASP A 319 1.43 -45.73 -14.48
N VAL A 320 2.56 -46.40 -14.26
CA VAL A 320 3.20 -47.29 -15.24
C VAL A 320 3.28 -48.67 -14.60
N ASN A 321 2.63 -49.67 -15.21
CA ASN A 321 2.66 -51.06 -14.77
C ASN A 321 3.16 -51.93 -15.93
N ILE A 322 4.25 -52.67 -15.70
CA ILE A 322 4.92 -53.48 -16.73
C ILE A 322 4.92 -54.94 -16.27
N THR A 323 4.26 -55.81 -17.02
CA THR A 323 4.20 -57.24 -16.72
C THR A 323 4.97 -58.05 -17.75
N VAL A 324 5.94 -58.84 -17.29
CA VAL A 324 6.77 -59.70 -18.16
C VAL A 324 6.22 -61.13 -18.15
N ILE A 325 5.84 -61.64 -19.33
CA ILE A 325 5.30 -62.99 -19.52
C ILE A 325 6.42 -63.91 -20.06
N GLY A 326 6.72 -65.01 -19.36
CA GLY A 326 7.73 -66.00 -19.77
C GLY A 326 8.47 -66.68 -18.62
N SER A 327 8.92 -67.92 -18.81
CA SER A 327 9.76 -68.65 -17.86
C SER A 327 11.18 -68.80 -18.42
N GLY A 328 12.21 -68.66 -17.56
CA GLY A 328 13.62 -68.73 -17.95
C GLY A 328 14.47 -67.62 -17.33
N LEU A 329 15.79 -67.73 -17.47
CA LEU A 329 16.75 -66.77 -16.88
C LEU A 329 16.60 -65.35 -17.46
N ILE A 330 16.38 -65.24 -18.77
CA ILE A 330 16.17 -63.96 -19.47
C ILE A 330 14.88 -63.27 -18.96
N ALA A 331 13.79 -64.03 -18.79
CA ALA A 331 12.55 -63.50 -18.25
C ALA A 331 12.70 -63.08 -16.77
N LYS A 332 13.59 -63.73 -16.01
CA LYS A 332 13.92 -63.32 -14.64
C LYS A 332 14.72 -62.02 -14.61
N MET A 333 15.69 -61.86 -15.51
CA MET A 333 16.44 -60.60 -15.66
C MET A 333 15.53 -59.44 -16.05
N LEU A 334 14.67 -59.61 -17.07
CA LEU A 334 13.74 -58.57 -17.50
C LEU A 334 12.74 -58.16 -16.41
N ARG A 335 12.26 -59.11 -15.59
CA ARG A 335 11.38 -58.77 -14.47
C ARG A 335 12.07 -57.88 -13.45
N LEU A 336 13.26 -58.30 -13.02
CA LEU A 336 14.03 -57.53 -12.05
C LEU A 336 14.37 -56.14 -12.60
N SER A 337 14.69 -56.05 -13.89
CA SER A 337 15.00 -54.76 -14.51
C SER A 337 13.83 -53.86 -14.84
N LEU A 338 12.61 -54.38 -14.86
CA LEU A 338 11.39 -53.62 -15.12
C LEU A 338 10.62 -53.29 -13.84
N GLU A 339 10.98 -53.91 -12.71
CA GLU A 339 10.35 -53.69 -11.40
C GLU A 339 10.58 -52.25 -10.91
N GLY A 340 11.75 -51.66 -11.15
CA GLY A 340 12.01 -50.26 -10.79
C GLY A 340 11.32 -49.21 -11.68
N PHE A 341 10.73 -49.62 -12.81
CA PHE A 341 9.90 -48.75 -13.66
C PHE A 341 8.42 -48.77 -13.27
N GLU A 342 8.01 -49.65 -12.35
CA GLU A 342 6.65 -49.64 -11.80
C GLU A 342 6.52 -48.48 -10.80
N THR A 343 6.18 -47.30 -11.32
CA THR A 343 5.96 -46.12 -10.50
C THR A 343 4.48 -45.80 -10.39
N GLN A 344 4.03 -45.57 -9.15
CA GLN A 344 2.72 -45.00 -8.83
C GLN A 344 2.95 -43.66 -8.14
N ALA A 345 3.06 -42.59 -8.92
CA ALA A 345 3.23 -41.24 -8.38
C ALA A 345 1.92 -40.46 -8.52
N ARG A 346 1.37 -40.05 -7.37
CA ARG A 346 0.19 -39.17 -7.28
C ARG A 346 0.62 -37.80 -6.82
N LEU A 347 0.34 -36.79 -7.63
CA LEU A 347 0.66 -35.39 -7.31
C LEU A 347 -0.64 -34.67 -6.96
N ASN A 348 -0.86 -34.47 -5.67
CA ASN A 348 -2.00 -33.73 -5.14
C ASN A 348 -1.47 -32.50 -4.41
N THR A 349 -1.35 -31.38 -5.13
CA THR A 349 -0.90 -30.12 -4.55
C THR A 349 -2.03 -29.10 -4.65
N THR A 350 -2.46 -28.61 -3.49
CA THR A 350 -3.35 -27.45 -3.38
C THR A 350 -2.49 -26.19 -3.24
N SER A 351 -2.78 -25.15 -4.01
CA SER A 351 -2.07 -23.86 -3.96
C SER A 351 -3.09 -22.74 -3.87
N SER A 352 -2.99 -21.90 -2.82
CA SER A 352 -3.84 -20.73 -2.64
C SER A 352 -3.12 -19.44 -3.06
N ILE A 353 -3.87 -18.46 -3.57
CA ILE A 353 -3.34 -17.16 -4.00
C ILE A 353 -3.19 -16.18 -2.82
N ASP A 354 -3.56 -16.55 -1.58
CA ASP A 354 -3.71 -15.64 -0.44
C ASP A 354 -2.55 -14.66 -0.22
N GLN A 355 -1.31 -15.09 -0.47
CA GLN A 355 -0.11 -14.25 -0.33
C GLN A 355 -0.02 -13.12 -1.37
N CYS A 356 -0.67 -13.26 -2.51
CA CYS A 356 -0.71 -12.28 -3.59
C CYS A 356 -1.93 -11.33 -3.50
N LEU A 357 -2.88 -11.56 -2.60
CA LEU A 357 -4.06 -10.71 -2.48
C LEU A 357 -3.69 -9.40 -1.76
N PRO A 358 -4.28 -8.26 -2.17
CA PRO A 358 -4.06 -7.00 -1.50
C PRO A 358 -4.59 -7.10 -0.06
N ASN A 359 -3.79 -6.64 0.91
CA ASN A 359 -4.20 -6.49 2.31
C ASN A 359 -4.51 -5.02 2.61
N PRO A 360 -5.75 -4.54 2.36
CA PRO A 360 -6.07 -3.12 2.51
C PRO A 360 -6.15 -2.71 3.98
N SER A 361 -5.37 -1.71 4.37
CA SER A 361 -5.46 -1.10 5.69
C SER A 361 -6.49 0.03 5.70
N LYS A 362 -7.47 -0.03 6.60
CA LYS A 362 -8.44 1.06 6.79
C LYS A 362 -7.85 2.17 7.64
N LEU A 363 -8.04 3.42 7.24
CA LEU A 363 -7.71 4.57 8.08
C LEU A 363 -8.48 4.52 9.41
N SER A 364 -7.76 4.62 10.54
CA SER A 364 -8.39 4.53 11.86
C SER A 364 -9.37 5.69 12.09
N SER A 365 -10.55 5.38 12.65
CA SER A 365 -11.57 6.38 12.95
C SER A 365 -11.06 7.47 13.90
N TRP A 366 -10.12 7.15 14.79
CA TRP A 366 -9.48 8.10 15.68
C TRP A 366 -8.69 9.18 14.95
N ILE A 367 -7.98 8.84 13.88
CA ILE A 367 -7.23 9.83 13.08
C ILE A 367 -8.20 10.80 12.41
N ILE A 368 -9.30 10.28 11.85
CA ILE A 368 -10.35 11.10 11.22
C ILE A 368 -10.96 12.08 12.23
N VAL A 369 -11.30 11.61 13.44
CA VAL A 369 -11.82 12.47 14.51
C VAL A 369 -10.81 13.54 14.91
N LYS A 370 -9.52 13.21 15.02
CA LYS A 370 -8.45 14.18 15.31
C LYS A 370 -8.36 15.28 14.25
N ILE A 371 -8.45 14.93 12.96
CA ILE A 371 -8.40 15.90 11.86
C ILE A 371 -9.56 16.90 11.98
N TYR A 372 -10.79 16.43 12.17
CA TYR A 372 -11.94 17.33 12.32
C TYR A 372 -11.92 18.12 13.62
N LEU A 373 -11.38 17.56 14.70
CA LEU A 373 -11.17 18.30 15.95
C LEU A 373 -10.19 19.46 15.76
N LEU A 374 -9.10 19.26 15.00
CA LEU A 374 -8.16 20.32 14.65
C LEU A 374 -8.83 21.41 13.81
N PHE A 375 -9.64 21.04 12.82
CA PHE A 375 -10.41 22.02 12.04
C PHE A 375 -11.39 22.81 12.92
N ALA A 376 -12.11 22.15 13.84
CA ALA A 376 -12.99 22.80 14.79
C ALA A 376 -12.22 23.79 15.69
N ALA A 377 -11.03 23.41 16.17
CA ALA A 377 -10.16 24.30 16.93
C ALA A 377 -9.75 25.53 16.11
N ILE A 378 -9.42 25.38 14.82
CA ILE A 378 -9.08 26.52 13.95
C ILE A 378 -10.29 27.44 13.76
N VAL A 379 -11.50 26.90 13.55
CA VAL A 379 -12.73 27.71 13.46
C VAL A 379 -12.99 28.50 14.75
N ILE A 380 -12.76 27.88 15.89
CA ILE A 380 -12.87 28.56 17.18
C ILE A 380 -11.85 29.72 17.26
N LEU A 381 -10.60 29.47 16.86
CA LEU A 381 -9.56 30.49 16.85
C LEU A 381 -9.86 31.66 15.88
N THR A 382 -10.44 31.40 14.71
CA THR A 382 -10.85 32.47 13.79
C THR A 382 -12.01 33.30 14.35
N CYS A 383 -12.95 32.68 15.07
CA CYS A 383 -13.99 33.42 15.80
C CYS A 383 -13.40 34.33 16.89
N TYR A 384 -12.37 33.87 17.60
CA TYR A 384 -11.67 34.68 18.62
C TYR A 384 -10.80 35.80 18.04
N GLU A 385 -10.54 35.83 16.73
CA GLU A 385 -9.69 36.85 16.10
C GLU A 385 -10.19 38.27 16.37
N ALA A 386 -11.50 38.51 16.30
CA ALA A 386 -12.10 39.82 16.59
C ALA A 386 -11.84 40.25 18.04
N ILE A 387 -11.96 39.30 18.99
CA ILE A 387 -11.73 39.55 20.41
C ILE A 387 -10.24 39.85 20.66
N ILE A 388 -9.32 39.10 20.05
CA ILE A 388 -7.87 39.31 20.15
C ILE A 388 -7.48 40.70 19.60
N ASN A 389 -8.07 41.11 18.48
CA ASN A 389 -7.82 42.43 17.90
C ASN A 389 -8.27 43.57 18.83
N ARG A 390 -9.43 43.43 19.50
CA ARG A 390 -9.91 44.37 20.52
C ARG A 390 -9.01 44.36 21.76
N LEU A 391 -8.58 43.18 22.21
CA LEU A 391 -7.70 43.01 23.37
C LEU A 391 -6.35 43.72 23.18
N ARG A 392 -5.74 43.60 21.99
CA ARG A 392 -4.48 44.30 21.67
C ARG A 392 -4.59 45.82 21.86
N ARG A 393 -5.71 46.43 21.44
CA ARG A 393 -5.95 47.85 21.68
C ARG A 393 -6.12 48.14 23.17
N PHE A 394 -6.89 47.32 23.87
CA PHE A 394 -7.11 47.48 25.32
C PHE A 394 -5.80 47.48 26.10
N ILE A 395 -4.89 46.56 25.77
CA ILE A 395 -3.53 46.51 26.33
C ILE A 395 -2.80 47.84 26.09
N CYS A 396 -2.71 48.31 24.83
CA CYS A 396 -2.03 49.57 24.54
C CYS A 396 -2.66 50.79 25.24
N ALA A 397 -3.99 50.83 25.36
CA ALA A 397 -4.70 51.89 26.06
C ALA A 397 -4.39 51.91 27.57
N ARG A 398 -4.19 50.74 28.19
CA ARG A 398 -3.82 50.63 29.61
C ARG A 398 -2.39 51.08 29.87
N PHE A 399 -1.44 50.72 29.00
CA PHE A 399 -0.03 51.08 29.13
C PHE A 399 0.26 52.55 28.75
N TYR A 400 -0.45 53.11 27.76
CA TYR A 400 -0.22 54.47 27.26
C TYR A 400 -1.45 55.38 27.41
N PRO A 401 -1.88 55.69 28.65
CA PRO A 401 -3.12 56.45 28.88
C PRO A 401 -3.06 57.88 28.34
N LYS A 402 -1.87 58.52 28.32
CA LYS A 402 -1.68 59.85 27.72
C LYS A 402 -1.92 59.83 26.21
N ARG A 403 -1.40 58.80 25.52
CA ARG A 403 -1.57 58.63 24.07
C ARG A 403 -3.02 58.32 23.72
N GLU A 404 -3.68 57.45 24.49
CA GLU A 404 -5.09 57.11 24.27
C GLU A 404 -6.00 58.35 24.41
N LYS A 405 -5.77 59.21 25.43
CA LYS A 405 -6.50 60.48 25.56
C LYS A 405 -6.35 61.38 24.33
N GLN A 406 -5.12 61.54 23.82
CA GLN A 406 -4.87 62.32 22.60
C GLN A 406 -5.62 61.74 21.39
N ARG A 407 -5.63 60.42 21.24
CA ARG A 407 -6.33 59.73 20.14
C ARG A 407 -7.84 59.91 20.22
N VAL A 408 -8.42 59.80 21.42
CA VAL A 408 -9.86 60.02 21.64
C VAL A 408 -10.24 61.48 21.35
N LEU A 409 -9.43 62.44 21.80
CA LEU A 409 -9.65 63.87 21.51
C LEU A 409 -9.53 64.18 20.02
N TYR A 410 -8.53 63.60 19.35
CA TYR A 410 -8.35 63.73 17.91
C TYR A 410 -9.56 63.17 17.15
N LEU A 411 -10.01 61.96 17.49
CA LEU A 411 -11.20 61.35 16.89
C LEU A 411 -12.44 62.23 17.08
N TYR A 412 -12.66 62.74 18.29
CA TYR A 412 -13.79 63.62 18.60
C TYR A 412 -13.77 64.91 17.75
N ASN A 413 -12.61 65.57 17.69
CA ASN A 413 -12.43 66.79 16.90
C ASN A 413 -12.48 66.54 15.39
N GLN A 414 -11.99 65.39 14.93
CA GLN A 414 -12.08 64.97 13.54
C GLN A 414 -13.54 64.73 13.15
N LEU A 415 -14.33 64.09 14.01
CA LEU A 415 -15.74 63.84 13.74
C LEU A 415 -16.55 65.13 13.70
N LEU A 416 -16.30 66.06 14.62
CA LEU A 416 -16.91 67.40 14.59
C LEU A 416 -16.55 68.17 13.31
N ARG A 417 -15.28 68.16 12.90
CA ARG A 417 -14.83 68.83 11.66
C ARG A 417 -15.46 68.18 10.44
N ARG A 418 -15.50 66.84 10.40
CA ARG A 418 -16.08 66.08 9.29
C ARG A 418 -17.57 66.33 9.16
N ARG A 419 -18.32 66.45 10.26
CA ARG A 419 -19.75 66.83 10.24
C ARG A 419 -19.97 68.21 9.62
N LYS A 420 -19.23 69.24 10.09
CA LYS A 420 -19.36 70.59 9.54
C LYS A 420 -19.00 70.64 8.05
N GLY A 421 -17.88 70.02 7.67
CA GLY A 421 -17.43 70.01 6.27
C GLY A 421 -18.36 69.20 5.35
N TYR A 422 -18.79 68.02 5.80
CA TYR A 422 -19.66 67.15 5.01
C TYR A 422 -21.07 67.73 4.87
N PHE A 423 -21.63 68.29 5.94
CA PHE A 423 -22.91 68.98 5.86
C PHE A 423 -22.85 70.19 4.92
N LYS A 424 -21.81 71.03 5.04
CA LYS A 424 -21.60 72.16 4.12
C LYS A 424 -21.49 71.69 2.66
N PHE A 425 -20.73 70.64 2.40
CA PHE A 425 -20.60 70.06 1.07
C PHE A 425 -21.93 69.53 0.52
N LEU A 426 -22.71 68.82 1.33
CA LEU A 426 -24.04 68.32 0.92
C LEU A 426 -25.00 69.47 0.64
N LEU A 427 -24.99 70.52 1.47
CA LEU A 427 -25.80 71.72 1.30
C LEU A 427 -25.41 72.46 0.02
N ASP A 428 -24.12 72.71 -0.21
CA ASP A 428 -23.61 73.38 -1.41
C ASP A 428 -23.96 72.59 -2.68
N ARG A 429 -23.81 71.25 -2.65
CA ARG A 429 -24.19 70.37 -3.76
C ARG A 429 -25.69 70.43 -4.05
N MET A 430 -26.52 70.43 -3.01
CA MET A 430 -27.97 70.54 -3.12
C MET A 430 -28.34 71.89 -3.76
N LEU A 431 -27.83 73.00 -3.21
CA LEU A 431 -28.09 74.35 -3.71
C LEU A 431 -27.61 74.51 -5.16
N GLN A 432 -26.43 73.99 -5.53
CA GLN A 432 -25.96 73.99 -6.91
C GLN A 432 -26.86 73.19 -7.85
N THR A 433 -27.33 72.01 -7.40
CA THR A 433 -28.23 71.16 -8.18
C THR A 433 -29.58 71.85 -8.43
N LEU A 434 -30.05 72.62 -7.45
CA LEU A 434 -31.29 73.40 -7.54
C LEU A 434 -31.12 74.70 -8.35
N ARG A 435 -30.00 75.42 -8.22
CA ARG A 435 -29.70 76.61 -9.03
C ARG A 435 -29.54 76.27 -10.51
N ARG A 436 -28.89 75.14 -10.84
CA ARG A 436 -28.76 74.66 -12.23
C ARG A 436 -30.09 74.20 -12.82
N ARG A 437 -31.00 73.73 -11.98
CA ARG A 437 -32.36 73.30 -12.37
C ARG A 437 -33.36 74.38 -11.93
N LYS A 438 -33.38 75.54 -12.60
CA LYS A 438 -34.45 76.55 -12.45
C LYS A 438 -35.79 75.83 -12.32
N TYR A 439 -36.37 75.83 -11.12
CA TYR A 439 -37.54 75.05 -10.71
C TYR A 439 -37.43 73.53 -10.93
N SER A 440 -37.42 72.78 -9.82
CA SER A 440 -37.57 71.32 -9.74
C SER A 440 -38.91 70.82 -10.33
N ALA A 441 -39.04 70.80 -11.66
CA ALA A 441 -40.20 70.19 -12.32
C ALA A 441 -40.10 68.65 -12.37
N ARG A 442 -38.94 68.05 -12.06
CA ARG A 442 -38.69 66.61 -12.29
C ARG A 442 -38.54 65.76 -11.03
N LEU A 443 -38.21 66.33 -9.87
CA LEU A 443 -38.10 65.57 -8.61
C LEU A 443 -39.40 65.57 -7.80
N ASP A 444 -40.38 66.41 -8.15
CA ASP A 444 -41.65 66.53 -7.43
C ASP A 444 -42.88 66.04 -8.17
N PHE A 445 -42.87 65.72 -9.47
CA PHE A 445 -44.13 65.37 -10.16
C PHE A 445 -44.87 64.18 -9.52
N LEU A 446 -44.14 63.11 -9.17
CA LEU A 446 -44.70 61.93 -8.51
C LEU A 446 -45.07 62.19 -7.04
N ASN A 447 -44.26 62.96 -6.30
CA ASN A 447 -44.56 63.34 -4.92
C ASN A 447 -45.77 64.30 -4.84
N ARG A 448 -45.91 65.19 -5.83
CA ARG A 448 -47.01 66.15 -5.98
C ARG A 448 -48.31 65.41 -6.35
N LEU A 449 -48.26 64.42 -7.26
CA LEU A 449 -49.39 63.54 -7.57
C LEU A 449 -49.86 62.70 -6.37
N VAL A 450 -48.92 62.12 -5.61
CA VAL A 450 -49.24 61.34 -4.39
C VAL A 450 -49.81 62.22 -3.27
N PHE A 451 -49.43 63.50 -3.20
CA PHE A 451 -49.97 64.47 -2.22
C PHE A 451 -51.40 64.91 -2.58
N TYR A 452 -51.69 65.21 -3.85
CA TYR A 452 -53.03 65.62 -4.29
C TYR A 452 -54.02 64.46 -4.40
N TYR A 453 -53.57 63.23 -4.70
CA TYR A 453 -54.45 62.05 -4.89
C TYR A 453 -53.94 60.81 -4.11
N PRO A 454 -54.18 60.74 -2.79
CA PRO A 454 -53.61 59.71 -1.93
C PRO A 454 -54.19 58.30 -2.11
N THR A 455 -55.42 58.19 -2.62
CA THR A 455 -56.18 56.93 -2.78
C THR A 455 -55.89 56.20 -4.10
N CYS A 456 -55.61 56.90 -5.19
CA CYS A 456 -55.41 56.29 -6.52
C CYS A 456 -53.97 55.78 -6.75
N PHE A 457 -52.97 56.29 -6.02
CA PHE A 457 -51.55 56.02 -6.28
C PHE A 457 -50.86 55.23 -5.16
N LEU A 458 -51.58 54.29 -4.53
CA LEU A 458 -51.05 53.45 -3.45
C LEU A 458 -49.79 52.65 -3.87
N TRP A 459 -49.74 52.21 -5.13
CA TRP A 459 -48.66 51.39 -5.68
C TRP A 459 -47.38 52.21 -5.90
N ILE A 460 -47.53 53.51 -6.25
CA ILE A 460 -46.40 54.44 -6.37
C ILE A 460 -45.81 54.73 -4.98
N LYS A 461 -46.63 54.78 -3.93
CA LYS A 461 -46.17 54.86 -2.53
C LYS A 461 -45.29 53.68 -2.11
N LEU A 462 -45.53 52.49 -2.69
CA LEU A 462 -44.74 51.27 -2.43
C LEU A 462 -43.41 51.26 -3.20
N LEU A 463 -43.40 51.82 -4.42
CA LEU A 463 -42.25 51.86 -5.32
C LEU A 463 -41.30 53.05 -5.04
N HIS A 464 -41.86 54.21 -4.69
CA HIS A 464 -41.14 55.46 -4.48
C HIS A 464 -41.04 55.81 -2.99
N ARG A 465 -39.96 55.37 -2.34
CA ARG A 465 -39.70 55.68 -0.93
C ARG A 465 -39.20 57.12 -0.78
N LYS A 466 -39.83 57.90 0.11
CA LYS A 466 -39.37 59.24 0.51
C LYS A 466 -37.87 59.18 0.86
N SER A 467 -37.09 60.12 0.32
CA SER A 467 -35.67 60.27 0.60
C SER A 467 -35.37 61.72 0.98
N CYS A 468 -34.46 61.94 1.92
CA CYS A 468 -34.06 63.31 2.28
C CYS A 468 -33.38 64.01 1.09
N SER A 469 -33.76 65.25 0.79
CA SER A 469 -33.21 66.03 -0.30
C SER A 469 -31.73 66.42 -0.13
N ILE A 470 -31.19 66.39 1.09
CA ILE A 470 -29.78 66.70 1.40
C ILE A 470 -28.92 65.44 1.42
N CYS A 471 -29.32 64.42 2.19
CA CYS A 471 -28.49 63.24 2.45
C CYS A 471 -28.95 61.97 1.70
N GLU A 472 -30.04 62.05 0.91
CA GLU A 472 -30.61 60.96 0.10
C GLU A 472 -30.98 59.68 0.89
N VAL A 473 -31.01 59.75 2.22
CA VAL A 473 -31.37 58.63 3.10
C VAL A 473 -32.86 58.32 2.97
N LYS A 474 -33.17 57.03 2.69
CA LYS A 474 -34.54 56.53 2.41
C LYS A 474 -35.31 55.99 3.62
N LYS A 475 -34.67 55.87 4.79
CA LYS A 475 -35.26 55.29 6.02
C LYS A 475 -34.89 56.01 7.34
N PRO A 476 -35.10 57.33 7.49
CA PRO A 476 -35.08 57.98 8.80
C PRO A 476 -36.38 57.67 9.59
N LYS A 477 -36.34 57.86 10.92
CA LYS A 477 -37.48 57.60 11.82
C LYS A 477 -38.63 58.58 11.61
N ARG A 478 -38.34 59.85 11.27
CA ARG A 478 -39.33 60.86 10.86
C ARG A 478 -38.76 61.72 9.73
N PHE A 479 -39.67 62.39 9.03
CA PHE A 479 -39.40 63.30 7.93
C PHE A 479 -40.11 64.62 8.21
N HIS A 480 -39.45 65.72 7.89
CA HIS A 480 -40.00 67.07 7.94
C HIS A 480 -40.17 67.59 6.52
N ASP A 481 -41.41 67.93 6.17
CA ASP A 481 -41.74 68.57 4.90
C ASP A 481 -41.73 70.10 5.11
N CYS A 482 -41.28 70.86 4.10
CA CYS A 482 -41.25 72.32 4.18
C CYS A 482 -42.67 72.91 4.22
N ILE A 483 -42.89 73.95 5.02
CA ILE A 483 -44.20 74.58 5.25
C ILE A 483 -44.61 75.50 4.08
N SER A 484 -43.66 75.97 3.27
CA SER A 484 -43.95 76.88 2.15
C SER A 484 -44.67 76.15 1.01
N TYR A 485 -45.82 76.70 0.58
CA TYR A 485 -46.65 76.18 -0.51
C TYR A 485 -45.93 76.06 -1.86
N LYS A 486 -44.79 76.74 -2.03
CA LYS A 486 -43.94 76.67 -3.24
C LYS A 486 -42.80 75.66 -3.14
N CYS A 487 -42.53 75.10 -1.95
CA CYS A 487 -41.36 74.28 -1.69
C CYS A 487 -41.77 72.87 -1.22
N PHE A 488 -41.59 71.86 -2.08
CA PHE A 488 -41.96 70.45 -1.82
C PHE A 488 -40.78 69.61 -1.29
N LEU A 489 -39.78 70.24 -0.67
CA LEU A 489 -38.60 69.56 -0.18
C LEU A 489 -38.86 68.82 1.13
N THR A 490 -38.33 67.59 1.21
CA THR A 490 -38.42 66.72 2.38
C THR A 490 -37.04 66.53 3.00
N TYR A 491 -36.94 66.78 4.30
CA TYR A 491 -35.73 66.66 5.09
C TYR A 491 -35.85 65.53 6.11
N CYS A 492 -34.76 64.85 6.45
CA CYS A 492 -34.73 64.00 7.64
C CYS A 492 -34.54 64.86 8.90
N ASP A 493 -34.95 64.36 10.06
CA ASP A 493 -34.83 65.05 11.36
C ASP A 493 -33.44 65.66 11.60
N GLU A 494 -32.39 64.89 11.30
CA GLU A 494 -31.00 65.31 11.50
C GLU A 494 -30.63 66.50 10.61
N CYS A 495 -31.03 66.47 9.33
CA CYS A 495 -30.75 67.55 8.38
C CYS A 495 -31.62 68.79 8.64
N TRP A 496 -32.85 68.62 9.11
CA TRP A 496 -33.75 69.73 9.44
C TRP A 496 -33.26 70.53 10.64
N HIS A 497 -32.75 69.84 11.67
CA HIS A 497 -32.19 70.50 12.84
C HIS A 497 -30.87 71.22 12.54
N ASP A 498 -30.02 70.64 11.68
CA ASP A 498 -28.77 71.30 11.25
C ASP A 498 -29.01 72.59 10.44
N LEU A 499 -30.16 72.71 9.77
CA LEU A 499 -30.58 73.90 9.03
C LEU A 499 -31.20 74.99 9.94
N GLY A 500 -31.29 74.76 11.25
CA GLY A 500 -31.95 75.69 12.17
C GLY A 500 -33.45 75.82 11.92
N GLU A 501 -34.09 74.72 11.49
CA GLU A 501 -35.56 74.63 11.27
C GLU A 501 -36.10 75.60 10.21
N THR A 502 -35.22 76.10 9.35
CA THR A 502 -35.57 76.97 8.22
C THR A 502 -35.14 76.34 6.91
N CYS A 503 -35.98 76.49 5.87
CA CYS A 503 -35.62 76.01 4.54
C CYS A 503 -34.68 77.03 3.86
N PRO A 504 -33.47 76.64 3.44
CA PRO A 504 -32.47 77.56 2.90
C PRO A 504 -32.92 78.24 1.60
N ILE A 505 -33.76 77.59 0.81
CA ILE A 505 -34.31 78.15 -0.43
C ILE A 505 -35.37 79.19 -0.13
N CYS A 506 -36.30 78.89 0.80
CA CYS A 506 -37.33 79.84 1.18
C CYS A 506 -36.72 81.06 1.89
N ALA A 507 -35.60 80.88 2.59
CA ALA A 507 -34.82 81.96 3.19
C ALA A 507 -34.09 82.83 2.14
N GLU A 508 -33.50 82.23 1.09
CA GLU A 508 -32.95 82.99 -0.06
C GLU A 508 -34.06 83.76 -0.79
N ASP A 509 -35.21 83.12 -1.06
CA ASP A 509 -36.34 83.74 -1.75
C ASP A 509 -36.99 84.89 -0.94
N SER A 510 -37.06 84.77 0.40
CA SER A 510 -37.56 85.86 1.26
C SER A 510 -36.59 87.04 1.33
N ASN A 511 -35.27 86.79 1.31
CA ASN A 511 -34.27 87.85 1.29
C ASN A 511 -34.25 88.60 -0.05
N LEU A 512 -34.39 87.87 -1.16
CA LEU A 512 -34.59 88.45 -2.49
C LEU A 512 -35.90 89.22 -2.61
N ALA A 513 -36.97 88.79 -1.92
CA ALA A 513 -38.22 89.54 -1.87
C ALA A 513 -38.11 90.83 -1.02
N HIS A 514 -37.30 90.82 0.04
CA HIS A 514 -37.05 92.00 0.87
C HIS A 514 -36.11 93.02 0.20
N GLU A 515 -35.09 92.60 -0.54
CA GLU A 515 -34.23 93.51 -1.33
C GLU A 515 -35.00 94.20 -2.46
N ASN A 516 -36.01 93.54 -3.03
CA ASN A 516 -36.90 94.13 -4.04
C ASN A 516 -38.04 94.99 -3.45
N CYS A 517 -38.15 95.07 -2.12
CA CYS A 517 -39.16 95.88 -1.41
C CYS A 517 -38.55 96.99 -0.54
N ALA A 518 -37.24 97.23 -0.60
CA ALA A 518 -36.67 98.46 -0.07
C ALA A 518 -37.09 99.62 -1.00
N PRO A 519 -37.88 100.62 -0.53
CA PRO A 519 -38.14 101.80 -1.33
C PRO A 519 -36.84 102.59 -1.45
N ASP A 520 -36.48 102.93 -2.69
CA ASP A 520 -35.51 103.99 -2.96
C ASP A 520 -35.91 105.24 -2.17
N HIS A 521 -35.05 105.67 -1.25
CA HIS A 521 -35.11 106.99 -0.62
C HIS A 521 -33.82 107.74 -0.91
#